data_AF-A0A7J8LBM7-F1
#
_entry.id   AF-A0A7J8LBM7-F1
#
_cell.length_a   1.000
_cell.length_b   1.000
_cell.length_c   1.000
_cell.angle_alpha   90.00
_cell.angle_beta   90.00
_cell.angle_gamma   90.00
#
_symmetry.space_group_name_H-M   'P 1'
#
loop_
_entity.id
_entity.type
_entity.pdbx_description
1 polymer ?
#
loop_
_entity_poly.entity_id
_entity_poly.type
_entity_poly.pdbx_seq_one_letter_code
_entity_poly.pdbx_strand_id
1 'polypeptide(L)' 'MDRYQRVEKPKAETPIDEKEIRISSQGSMRNYINHALTLLQEKGSNQIVFKAMGKAINKAVAIVELIKKRIV' A
#
# COMPACT_ATOMS: atom_id res chain seq x y z
N MET A 1 41.64 -5.74 0.23
CA MET A 1 40.87 -4.77 1.02
C MET A 1 39.45 -5.33 1.08
N ASP A 2 39.25 -6.45 1.79
CA ASP A 2 38.06 -7.31 1.62
C ASP A 2 37.42 -7.63 2.98
N ARG A 3 37.23 -6.60 3.82
CA ARG A 3 36.78 -6.81 5.22
C ARG A 3 35.30 -6.55 5.47
N TYR A 4 34.51 -6.28 4.44
CA TYR A 4 33.08 -6.02 4.63
C TYR A 4 32.24 -6.84 3.65
N GLN A 5 31.56 -7.85 4.20
CA GLN A 5 30.48 -8.55 3.55
C GLN A 5 29.15 -7.95 4.02
N ARG A 6 28.26 -7.64 3.08
CA ARG A 6 26.93 -7.12 3.40
C ARG A 6 26.14 -8.23 4.10
N VAL A 7 25.93 -8.07 5.40
CA VAL A 7 25.11 -8.99 6.20
C VAL A 7 23.63 -8.74 5.88
N GLU A 8 22.93 -9.76 5.42
CA GLU A 8 21.47 -9.69 5.25
C GLU A 8 20.83 -9.57 6.63
N LYS A 9 20.29 -8.39 6.93
CA LYS A 9 19.47 -8.21 8.11
C LYS A 9 18.07 -8.74 7.80
N PRO A 10 17.52 -9.67 8.60
CA PRO A 10 16.14 -10.08 8.44
C PRO A 10 15.24 -8.85 8.52
N LYS A 11 14.34 -8.73 7.56
CA LYS A 11 13.41 -7.61 7.49
C LYS A 11 12.50 -7.70 8.71
N ALA A 12 12.49 -6.66 9.55
CA ALA A 12 11.55 -6.61 10.66
C ALA A 12 10.13 -6.69 10.09
N GLU A 13 9.40 -7.75 10.43
CA GLU A 13 7.98 -7.88 10.11
C GLU A 13 7.21 -6.91 11.00
N THR A 14 7.13 -5.66 10.55
CA THR A 14 6.22 -4.70 11.19
C THR A 14 4.79 -5.22 11.02
N PRO A 15 3.99 -5.32 12.10
CA PRO A 15 2.60 -5.71 11.98
C PRO A 15 1.87 -4.77 11.00
N ILE A 16 1.02 -5.34 10.17
CA ILE A 16 0.20 -4.59 9.21
C ILE A 16 -1.02 -4.09 9.97
N ASP A 17 -1.21 -2.77 9.99
CA ASP A 17 -2.42 -2.16 10.55
C ASP A 17 -3.63 -2.48 9.66
N GLU A 18 -4.81 -2.60 10.25
CA GLU A 18 -6.05 -2.95 9.54
C GLU A 18 -6.45 -1.91 8.50
N LYS A 19 -6.01 -0.67 8.68
CA LYS A 19 -6.27 0.47 7.79
C LYS A 19 -5.14 0.71 6.79
N GLU A 20 -4.13 -0.15 6.76
CA GLU A 20 -2.97 -0.02 5.87
C GLU A 20 -3.12 -0.83 4.59
N ILE A 21 -3.02 -0.16 3.44
CA ILE A 21 -2.99 -0.82 2.13
C ILE A 21 -1.60 -0.69 1.52
N ARG A 22 -0.89 -1.82 1.39
CA ARG A 22 0.42 -1.89 0.73
C ARG A 22 0.26 -2.12 -0.77
N ILE A 23 0.66 -1.13 -1.57
CA ILE A 23 0.61 -1.20 -3.03
C ILE A 23 1.88 -1.86 -3.55
N SER A 24 1.71 -2.95 -4.31
CA SER A 24 2.79 -3.59 -5.04
C SER A 24 2.79 -3.20 -6.51
N SER A 25 3.98 -3.23 -7.14
CA SER A 25 4.12 -2.95 -8.57
C SER A 25 3.35 -3.96 -9.44
N GLN A 26 3.27 -5.23 -9.02
CA GLN A 26 2.64 -6.31 -9.78
C GLN A 26 1.15 -6.55 -9.46
N GLY A 27 0.65 -6.07 -8.31
CA GLY A 27 -0.73 -6.35 -7.88
C GLY A 27 -1.80 -5.68 -8.75
N SER A 28 -2.97 -6.29 -8.90
CA SER A 28 -4.07 -5.67 -9.67
C SER A 28 -4.57 -4.37 -9.04
N MET A 29 -4.68 -3.29 -9.81
CA MET A 29 -5.24 -2.00 -9.34
C MET A 29 -6.68 -2.15 -8.84
N ARG A 30 -7.48 -2.99 -9.50
CA ARG A 30 -8.89 -3.22 -9.12
C ARG A 30 -9.00 -3.79 -7.70
N ASN A 31 -8.10 -4.69 -7.32
CA ASN A 31 -8.14 -5.31 -5.99
C ASN A 31 -7.89 -4.28 -4.89
N TYR A 32 -6.92 -3.38 -5.09
CA TYR A 32 -6.64 -2.30 -4.14
C TYR A 32 -7.81 -1.32 -4.02
N ILE A 33 -8.44 -0.97 -5.15
CA ILE A 33 -9.61 -0.08 -5.16
C ILE A 33 -10.78 -0.72 -4.43
N ASN A 34 -11.11 -1.98 -4.74
CA ASN A 34 -12.21 -2.68 -4.11
C ASN A 34 -12.00 -2.80 -2.59
N HIS A 35 -10.79 -3.16 -2.17
CA HIS A 35 -10.46 -3.25 -0.76
C HIS A 35 -10.57 -1.90 -0.03
N ALA A 36 -10.08 -0.82 -0.65
CA ALA A 36 -10.20 0.52 -0.10
C ALA A 36 -11.67 0.97 0.02
N LEU A 37 -12.50 0.67 -0.98
CA LEU A 37 -13.93 0.99 -0.94
C LEU A 37 -14.65 0.21 0.17
N THR A 38 -14.40 -1.09 0.31
CA THR A 38 -14.93 -1.89 1.43
C THR A 38 -14.51 -1.31 2.78
N LEU A 39 -13.27 -0.86 2.94
CA LEU A 39 -12.82 -0.24 4.20
C LEU A 39 -13.51 1.11 4.49
N LEU A 40 -13.73 1.95 3.47
CA LEU A 40 -14.37 3.26 3.64
C LEU A 40 -15.89 3.17 3.79
N GLN A 41 -16.55 2.30 3.00
CA GLN A 41 -18.01 2.22 2.93
C GLN A 41 -18.59 1.16 3.88
N GLU A 42 -18.09 -0.07 3.86
CA GLU A 42 -18.67 -1.17 4.64
C GLU A 42 -18.20 -1.12 6.10
N LYS A 43 -16.91 -0.86 6.32
CA LYS A 43 -16.35 -0.77 7.68
C LYS A 43 -16.42 0.63 8.29
N GLY A 44 -16.85 1.64 7.52
CA GLY A 44 -16.97 3.02 8.00
C GLY A 44 -15.66 3.63 8.49
N SER A 45 -14.50 3.21 7.95
CA SER A 45 -13.21 3.75 8.39
C SER A 45 -13.04 5.20 7.92
N ASN A 46 -12.80 6.14 8.83
CA ASN A 46 -12.56 7.55 8.46
C ASN A 46 -11.18 7.79 7.80
N GLN A 47 -10.26 6.84 7.91
CA GLN A 47 -8.89 6.99 7.43
C GLN A 47 -8.35 5.66 6.89
N ILE A 48 -7.61 5.75 5.78
CA ILE A 48 -6.84 4.66 5.20
C ILE A 48 -5.43 5.16 4.90
N VAL A 49 -4.42 4.33 5.14
CA VAL A 49 -3.01 4.63 4.89
C VAL A 49 -2.52 3.79 3.72
N PHE A 50 -2.16 4.45 2.61
CA PHE A 50 -1.52 3.78 1.48
C PHE A 50 0.00 3.81 1.63
N LYS A 51 0.64 2.64 1.60
CA LYS A 51 2.11 2.53 1.57
C LYS A 51 2.57 1.95 0.25
N ALA A 52 3.55 2.60 -0.37
CA ALA A 52 4.14 2.19 -1.63
C ALA A 52 5.63 2.55 -1.65
N MET A 53 6.42 1.76 -2.39
CA MET A 53 7.86 1.98 -2.54
C MET A 53 8.31 1.80 -3.99
N GLY A 54 9.33 2.54 -4.39
CA GLY A 54 9.95 2.46 -5.72
C GLY A 54 8.94 2.64 -6.85
N LYS A 55 8.93 1.71 -7.82
CA LYS A 55 8.04 1.77 -8.99
C LYS A 55 6.54 1.75 -8.64
N ALA A 56 6.16 1.32 -7.44
CA ALA A 56 4.76 1.27 -7.02
C ALA A 56 4.20 2.65 -6.59
N ILE A 57 5.04 3.67 -6.40
CA ILE A 57 4.61 5.00 -5.93
C ILE A 57 3.63 5.65 -6.93
N ASN A 58 3.99 5.71 -8.21
CA ASN A 58 3.12 6.31 -9.24
C ASN A 58 1.78 5.59 -9.35
N LYS A 59 1.80 4.27 -9.19
CA LYS A 59 0.61 3.43 -9.19
C LYS A 59 -0.28 3.71 -7.98
N ALA A 60 0.30 3.90 -6.80
CA ALA A 60 -0.45 4.25 -5.60
C ALA A 60 -1.16 5.60 -5.75
N VAL A 61 -0.49 6.61 -6.30
CA VAL A 61 -1.10 7.91 -6.60
C VAL A 61 -2.30 7.76 -7.54
N ALA A 62 -2.14 7.02 -8.64
CA ALA A 62 -3.24 6.78 -9.58
C ALA A 62 -4.45 6.07 -8.94
N ILE A 63 -4.20 5.07 -8.09
CA ILE A 63 -5.26 4.37 -7.35
C ILE A 63 -6.00 5.34 -6.41
N VAL A 64 -5.27 6.14 -5.64
CA VAL A 64 -5.86 7.11 -4.69
C VAL A 64 -6.69 8.15 -5.43
N GLU A 65 -6.22 8.68 -6.56
CA GLU A 65 -6.98 9.60 -7.40
C GLU A 65 -8.30 8.99 -7.91
N LEU A 66 -8.28 7.71 -8.31
CA LEU A 66 -9.49 7.00 -8.74
C LEU A 66 -10.48 6.79 -7.59
N ILE A 67 -9.99 6.48 -6.39
CA ILE A 67 -10.85 6.29 -5.21
C ILE A 67 -11.50 7.62 -4.82
N LYS A 68 -10.73 8.72 -4.77
CA LYS A 68 -11.28 10.06 -4.46
C LYS A 68 -12.42 10.40 -5.40
N LYS A 69 -12.30 10.15 -6.71
CA LYS A 69 -13.36 10.40 -7.71
C LYS A 69 -14.64 9.58 -7.51
N ARG A 70 -14.58 8.46 -6.78
CA ARG A 70 -15.72 7.56 -6.54
C ARG A 70 -16.46 7.83 -5.23
N ILE A 71 -15.85 8.58 -4.32
CA ILE A 71 -16.37 8.85 -2.97
C ILE A 71 -16.91 10.28 -2.84
N VAL A 72 -16.61 11.16 -3.81
CA VAL A 72 -17.24 12.50 -3.91
C VAL A 72 -18.75 12.40 -3.77
#